data_AF-A0A7C7LDM6-F1
#
_entry.id   AF-A0A7C7LDM6-F1
#
_cell.length_a   1.000
_cell.length_b   1.000
_cell.length_c   1.000
_cell.angle_alpha   90.00
_cell.angle_beta   90.00
_cell.angle_gamma   90.00
#
_symmetry.space_group_name_H-M   'P 1'
#
loop_
_entity.id
_entity.type
_entity.pdbx_description
1 polymer ?
#
loop_
_entity_poly.entity_id
_entity_poly.type
_entity_poly.pdbx_seq_one_letter_code
_entity_poly.pdbx_strand_id
1 'polypeptide(L)'
;MNENPPIGRLSVMMFLQYAIWGAWLPLLWPFLTEHRGMSPEQIGNMFAVGALGAIIAPFIAGQIADRWFATEKFLALSHIIGGVLVWQLASIETYGSFLMFSLIYSVVYSPT
;
A
#
# COMPACT_ATOMS: atom_id res chain seq x y z
N MET A 1 15.07 16.53 -29.10
CA MET A 1 15.77 15.58 -28.22
C MET A 1 14.81 14.43 -27.95
N ASN A 2 14.93 13.35 -28.73
CA ASN A 2 14.09 12.15 -28.58
C ASN A 2 14.84 11.17 -27.69
N GLU A 3 14.76 11.36 -26.37
CA GLU A 3 15.10 10.27 -25.46
C GLU A 3 13.80 9.50 -25.22
N ASN A 4 13.58 8.45 -26.00
CA ASN A 4 12.62 7.43 -25.61
C ASN A 4 13.06 6.96 -24.21
N PRO A 5 12.21 7.05 -23.17
CA PRO A 5 12.57 6.53 -21.87
C PRO A 5 12.97 5.05 -22.05
N PRO A 6 14.06 4.58 -21.42
CA PRO A 6 14.52 3.21 -21.62
C PRO A 6 13.42 2.26 -21.16
N ILE A 7 12.67 1.72 -22.12
CA ILE A 7 11.44 0.94 -21.89
C ILE A 7 11.70 -0.17 -20.87
N GLY A 8 12.86 -0.83 -20.96
CA GLY A 8 13.26 -1.85 -19.98
C GLY A 8 13.33 -1.37 -18.53
N ARG A 9 13.85 -0.17 -18.27
CA ARG A 9 13.93 0.38 -16.90
C ARG A 9 12.53 0.67 -16.34
N LEU A 10 11.66 1.27 -17.16
CA LEU A 10 10.29 1.56 -16.76
C LEU A 10 9.46 0.28 -16.60
N SER A 11 9.61 -0.70 -17.50
CA SER A 11 8.94 -2.00 -17.41
C SER A 11 9.30 -2.76 -16.14
N VAL A 12 10.59 -2.78 -15.76
CA VAL A 12 11.03 -3.39 -14.50
C VAL A 12 10.43 -2.63 -13.31
N MET A 13 10.45 -1.30 -13.32
CA MET A 13 9.83 -0.50 -12.26
C MET A 13 8.35 -0.83 -12.10
N MET A 14 7.57 -0.78 -13.18
CA MET A 14 6.13 -1.06 -13.14
C MET A 14 5.83 -2.52 -12.75
N PHE A 15 6.66 -3.47 -13.20
CA PHE A 15 6.55 -4.86 -12.75
C PHE A 15 6.69 -4.96 -11.23
N LEU A 16 7.72 -4.32 -10.65
CA LEU A 16 7.93 -4.33 -9.20
C LEU A 16 6.78 -3.67 -8.43
N GLN A 17 6.18 -2.60 -8.95
CA GLN A 17 4.99 -1.96 -8.36
C GLN A 17 3.83 -2.96 -8.25
N TYR A 18 3.47 -3.61 -9.36
CA TYR A 18 2.33 -4.53 -9.40
C TYR A 18 2.61 -5.90 -8.76
N ALA A 19 3.87 -6.36 -8.77
CA ALA A 19 4.24 -7.64 -8.21
C ALA A 19 3.90 -7.73 -6.72
N ILE A 20 4.10 -6.63 -5.96
CA ILE A 20 3.79 -6.61 -4.53
C ILE A 20 2.29 -6.67 -4.30
N TRP A 21 1.49 -5.87 -5.03
CA TRP A 21 0.02 -5.97 -4.99
C TRP A 21 -0.47 -7.40 -5.28
N GLY A 22 0.08 -8.04 -6.31
CA GLY A 22 -0.24 -9.43 -6.65
C GLY A 22 0.18 -10.45 -5.59
N ALA A 23 1.23 -10.18 -4.82
CA ALA A 23 1.75 -11.09 -3.80
C ALA A 23 0.86 -11.15 -2.55
N TRP A 24 0.20 -10.06 -2.15
CA TRP A 24 -0.56 -10.03 -0.89
C TRP A 24 -2.08 -9.85 -1.05
N LEU A 25 -2.55 -9.10 -2.05
CA LEU A 25 -3.97 -8.75 -2.16
C LEU A 25 -4.90 -9.99 -2.28
N PRO A 26 -4.56 -11.04 -3.06
CA PRO A 26 -5.39 -12.25 -3.13
C PRO A 26 -5.46 -13.02 -1.81
N LEU A 27 -4.44 -12.87 -0.96
CA LEU A 27 -4.34 -13.56 0.33
C LEU A 27 -5.03 -12.78 1.46
N LEU A 28 -5.34 -11.50 1.26
CA LEU A 28 -5.92 -10.65 2.30
C LEU A 28 -7.24 -11.21 2.82
N TRP A 29 -8.17 -11.58 1.93
CA TRP A 29 -9.46 -12.10 2.33
C TRP A 29 -9.34 -13.37 3.20
N PRO A 30 -8.72 -14.47 2.72
CA PRO A 30 -8.57 -15.68 3.55
C PRO A 30 -7.75 -15.42 4.81
N PHE A 31 -6.76 -14.51 4.78
CA PHE A 31 -6.04 -14.13 5.99
C PHE A 31 -6.95 -13.49 7.05
N LEU A 32 -7.82 -12.56 6.66
CA LEU A 32 -8.72 -11.89 7.61
C LEU A 32 -9.82 -12.83 8.11
N THR A 33 -10.36 -13.70 7.25
CA THR A 33 -11.44 -14.63 7.62
C THR A 33 -10.94 -15.86 8.37
N GLU A 34 -9.93 -16.56 7.84
CA GLU A 34 -9.54 -17.89 8.31
C GLU A 34 -8.44 -17.82 9.37
N HIS A 35 -7.46 -16.92 9.19
CA HIS A 35 -6.34 -16.82 10.12
C HIS A 35 -6.63 -15.86 11.28
N ARG A 36 -7.24 -14.70 11.00
CA ARG A 36 -7.58 -13.70 12.03
C ARG A 36 -8.98 -13.86 12.62
N GLY A 37 -9.85 -14.67 12.01
CA GLY A 37 -11.19 -14.94 12.52
C GLY A 37 -12.07 -13.68 12.64
N MET A 38 -11.85 -12.67 11.80
CA MET A 38 -12.59 -11.41 11.89
C MET A 38 -14.06 -11.59 11.47
N SER A 39 -14.96 -10.83 12.09
CA SER A 39 -16.37 -10.81 11.68
C SER A 39 -16.55 -10.16 10.29
N PRO A 40 -17.66 -10.41 9.58
CA PRO A 40 -17.93 -9.77 8.30
C PRO A 40 -17.90 -8.22 8.36
N GLU A 41 -18.37 -7.63 9.46
CA GLU A 41 -18.33 -6.18 9.69
C GLU A 41 -16.90 -5.67 9.88
N GLN A 42 -16.07 -6.39 10.63
CA GLN A 42 -14.66 -6.07 10.81
C GLN A 42 -13.89 -6.13 9.49
N ILE A 43 -14.16 -7.14 8.67
CA ILE A 43 -13.59 -7.27 7.32
C ILE A 43 -14.07 -6.11 6.44
N GLY A 44 -15.36 -5.77 6.47
CA GLY A 44 -15.90 -4.62 5.76
C GLY A 44 -15.16 -3.32 6.10
N ASN A 45 -14.86 -3.11 7.37
CA ASN A 45 -14.05 -1.97 7.82
C ASN A 45 -12.60 -2.04 7.31
N MET A 46 -11.97 -3.22 7.23
CA MET A 46 -10.64 -3.37 6.63
C MET A 46 -10.60 -2.92 5.16
N PHE A 47 -11.61 -3.31 4.37
CA PHE A 47 -11.69 -2.86 2.98
C PHE A 47 -12.05 -1.37 2.88
N ALA A 48 -12.87 -0.85 3.79
CA ALA A 48 -13.21 0.57 3.84
C ALA A 48 -11.99 1.46 4.12
N VAL A 49 -11.09 1.06 5.03
CA VAL A 49 -9.83 1.82 5.26
C VAL A 49 -8.89 1.75 4.06
N GLY A 50 -8.91 0.65 3.31
CA GLY A 50 -8.20 0.55 2.02
C GLY A 50 -8.73 1.56 1.01
N ALA A 51 -10.04 1.63 0.83
CA ALA A 51 -10.69 2.60 -0.05
C ALA A 51 -10.44 4.06 0.38
N LEU A 52 -10.48 4.32 1.69
CA LEU A 52 -10.17 5.64 2.24
C LEU A 52 -8.72 6.05 1.94
N GLY A 53 -7.76 5.12 2.11
CA GLY A 53 -6.37 5.33 1.73
C GLY A 53 -6.22 5.68 0.26
N ALA A 54 -6.88 4.93 -0.63
CA ALA A 54 -6.84 5.20 -2.07
C ALA A 54 -7.40 6.58 -2.46
N ILE A 55 -8.37 7.11 -1.72
CA ILE A 55 -8.90 8.46 -1.92
C ILE A 55 -7.94 9.52 -1.39
N ILE A 56 -7.38 9.33 -0.18
CA ILE A 56 -6.56 10.34 0.50
C ILE A 56 -5.13 10.41 -0.07
N ALA A 57 -4.55 9.27 -0.38
CA ALA A 57 -3.14 9.14 -0.72
C ALA A 57 -2.70 9.98 -1.92
N PRO A 58 -3.45 10.11 -3.03
CA PRO A 58 -3.08 10.96 -4.16
C PRO A 58 -2.92 12.44 -3.79
N PHE A 59 -3.71 12.94 -2.83
CA PHE A 59 -3.58 14.32 -2.37
C PHE A 59 -2.30 14.56 -1.58
N ILE A 60 -1.83 13.55 -0.84
CA ILE A 60 -0.57 13.63 -0.09
C ILE A 60 0.61 13.41 -1.04
N ALA A 61 0.58 12.31 -1.79
CA ALA A 61 1.63 11.91 -2.71
C ALA A 61 1.84 12.94 -3.82
N GLY A 62 0.77 13.44 -4.43
CA GLY A 62 0.86 14.46 -5.48
C GLY A 62 1.53 15.74 -4.96
N GLN A 63 1.09 16.26 -3.81
CA GLN A 63 1.69 17.47 -3.23
C GLN A 63 3.18 17.30 -2.88
N ILE A 64 3.59 16.11 -2.43
CA ILE A 64 4.97 15.82 -2.05
C ILE A 64 5.84 15.57 -3.30
N ALA A 65 5.40 14.71 -4.20
CA ALA A 65 6.14 14.34 -5.41
C ALA A 65 6.31 15.54 -6.36
N ASP A 66 5.32 16.43 -6.44
CA ASP A 66 5.40 17.61 -7.31
C ASP A 66 6.34 18.69 -6.78
N ARG A 67 6.63 18.71 -5.47
CA ARG A 67 7.33 19.84 -4.82
C ARG A 67 8.69 19.49 -4.24
N TRP A 68 8.92 18.27 -3.77
CA TRP A 68 10.06 17.97 -2.90
C TRP A 68 11.05 16.94 -3.46
N PHE A 69 10.63 15.95 -4.24
CA PHE A 69 11.54 14.96 -4.82
C PHE A 69 10.90 14.13 -5.95
N ALA A 70 11.75 13.51 -6.77
CA ALA A 70 11.34 12.72 -7.92
C ALA A 70 10.40 11.55 -7.55
N THR A 71 9.39 11.31 -8.39
CA THR A 71 8.32 10.33 -8.18
C THR A 71 8.86 8.93 -7.89
N GLU A 72 9.91 8.48 -8.56
CA GLU A 72 10.47 7.14 -8.33
C GLU A 72 11.03 6.96 -6.91
N LYS A 73 11.56 8.04 -6.31
CA LYS A 73 12.05 8.02 -4.92
C LYS A 73 10.89 7.99 -3.94
N PHE A 74 9.80 8.72 -4.24
CA PHE A 74 8.58 8.68 -3.45
C PHE A 74 8.01 7.27 -3.41
N LEU A 75 7.85 6.64 -4.58
CA LEU A 75 7.34 5.29 -4.70
C LEU A 75 8.22 4.28 -3.96
N ALA A 76 9.55 4.38 -4.09
CA ALA A 76 10.48 3.53 -3.36
C ALA A 76 10.34 3.67 -1.83
N LEU A 77 10.18 4.90 -1.33
CA LEU A 77 9.96 5.15 0.09
C LEU A 77 8.61 4.59 0.57
N SER A 78 7.54 4.76 -0.21
CA SER A 78 6.23 4.17 0.08
C SER A 78 6.30 2.65 0.23
N HIS A 79 7.06 1.96 -0.63
CA HIS A 79 7.29 0.52 -0.51
C HIS A 79 8.02 0.14 0.76
N ILE A 80 9.09 0.85 1.10
CA ILE A 80 9.90 0.55 2.30
C ILE A 80 9.06 0.77 3.56
N ILE A 81 8.40 1.92 3.68
CA ILE A 81 7.57 2.23 4.85
C ILE A 81 6.37 1.27 4.90
N GLY A 82 5.74 0.99 3.75
CA GLY A 82 4.65 0.02 3.65
C GLY A 82 5.06 -1.38 4.12
N GLY A 83 6.23 -1.86 3.69
CA GLY A 83 6.77 -3.14 4.14
C GLY A 83 7.02 -3.20 5.65
N VAL A 84 7.54 -2.12 6.25
CA VAL A 84 7.71 -2.02 7.71
C VAL A 84 6.35 -2.04 8.43
N LEU A 85 5.34 -1.35 7.91
CA LEU A 85 3.99 -1.34 8.50
C LEU A 85 3.33 -2.72 8.43
N VAL A 86 3.46 -3.43 7.31
CA VAL A 86 2.96 -4.82 7.15
C VAL A 86 3.71 -5.78 8.08
N TRP A 87 5.01 -5.62 8.23
CA TRP A 87 5.78 -6.39 9.22
C TRP A 87 5.23 -6.17 10.63
N GLN A 88 4.95 -4.92 11.03
CA GLN A 88 4.38 -4.64 12.34
C GLN A 88 2.98 -5.19 12.53
N LEU A 89 2.14 -5.18 11.48
CA LEU A 89 0.81 -5.80 11.52
C LEU A 89 0.86 -7.30 11.90
N ALA A 90 1.95 -8.00 11.58
CA ALA A 90 2.13 -9.39 12.00
C ALA A 90 2.15 -9.57 13.54
N SER A 91 2.63 -8.55 14.28
CA SER A 91 2.73 -8.58 15.74
C SER A 91 1.53 -8.00 16.49
N ILE A 92 0.58 -7.38 15.78
CA ILE A 92 -0.60 -6.76 16.39
C ILE A 92 -1.71 -7.80 16.58
N GLU A 93 -2.20 -7.92 17.80
CA GLU A 93 -3.25 -8.89 18.16
C GLU A 93 -4.64 -8.24 18.32
N THR A 94 -4.71 -6.95 18.65
CA THR A 94 -5.99 -6.27 18.86
C THR A 94 -6.55 -5.72 17.55
N TYR A 95 -7.85 -5.90 17.34
CA TYR A 95 -8.54 -5.40 16.14
C TYR A 95 -8.39 -3.88 15.96
N GLY A 96 -8.55 -3.10 17.02
CA GLY A 96 -8.48 -1.64 16.94
C GLY A 96 -7.11 -1.13 16.48
N SER A 97 -6.03 -1.68 17.02
CA SER A 97 -4.67 -1.34 16.58
C SER A 97 -4.40 -1.84 15.16
N PHE A 98 -4.90 -3.03 14.81
CA PHE A 98 -4.77 -3.59 13.46
C PHE A 98 -5.45 -2.70 12.42
N LEU A 99 -6.67 -2.23 12.70
CA LEU A 99 -7.44 -1.31 11.86
C LEU A 99 -6.70 0.02 11.67
N MET A 100 -6.19 0.61 12.75
CA MET A 100 -5.47 1.88 12.72
C MET A 100 -4.17 1.77 11.90
N PHE A 101 -3.39 0.71 12.11
CA PHE A 101 -2.17 0.47 11.32
C PHE A 101 -2.49 0.17 9.85
N SER A 102 -3.60 -0.53 9.57
CA SER A 102 -4.06 -0.77 8.20
C SER A 102 -4.47 0.52 7.49
N LEU A 103 -5.06 1.48 8.21
CA LEU A 103 -5.35 2.81 7.67
C LEU A 103 -4.08 3.62 7.38
N ILE A 104 -3.08 3.58 8.29
CA ILE A 104 -1.80 4.25 8.04
C ILE A 104 -1.11 3.62 6.82
N TYR A 105 -1.09 2.29 6.76
CA TYR A 105 -0.57 1.56 5.62
C TYR A 105 -1.28 1.93 4.32
N SER A 106 -2.61 2.00 4.31
CA SER A 106 -3.36 2.34 3.09
C SER A 106 -3.00 3.73 2.58
N VAL A 107 -2.89 4.73 3.45
CA VAL A 107 -2.49 6.08 3.05
C VAL A 107 -1.05 6.13 2.52
N VAL A 108 -0.12 5.41 3.14
CA VAL A 108 1.31 5.41 2.77
C VAL A 108 1.57 4.63 1.48
N TYR A 109 0.90 3.50 1.30
CA TYR A 109 1.18 2.53 0.26
C TYR A 109 0.28 2.70 -0.98
N SER A 110 -0.96 3.21 -0.85
CA SER A 110 -1.85 3.41 -2.00
C SER A 110 -1.32 4.26 -3.17
N PRO A 111 -0.32 5.16 -3.04
CA PRO A 111 0.26 5.84 -4.20
C PRO A 111 1.02 4.94 -5.19
N THR A 112 1.30 3.68 -4.83
CA THR A 112 2.10 2.71 -5.63
C THR A 112 1.31 2.00 -6.71
#